data_AF-A0A9X4NWI6-F1
#
_entry.id   AF-A0A9X4NWI6-F1
#
_cell.length_a   1.000
_cell.length_b   1.000
_cell.length_c   1.000
_cell.angle_alpha   90.00
_cell.angle_beta   90.00
_cell.angle_gamma   90.00
#
_symmetry.space_group_name_H-M   'P 1'
#
loop_
_entity.id
_entity.type
_entity.pdbx_description
1 polymer ?
#
loop_
_entity_poly.entity_id
_entity_poly.type
_entity_poly.pdbx_seq_one_letter_code
_entity_poly.pdbx_strand_id
1 'polypeptide(L)'
;MNTKKHFWALALATPLLLSACGPSGDDPVDSSPAGKYVGVWDIPCEADGSSSAAGEVTLNKSNDNLVSGTLTLRVFANANCSGAPSSSETLPASLTIHGTGSVSGKTVDKVTATLGNDAEKDIHYVEGDRWFESPEGSPVDAEGFPTTLDMSRATVRR
;
A
#
# COMPACT_ATOMS: atom_id res chain seq x y z
N MET A 1 -22.47 -49.30 -50.54
CA MET A 1 -23.27 -48.46 -51.47
C MET A 1 -23.27 -47.06 -50.89
N ASN A 2 -22.29 -46.19 -51.14
CA ASN A 2 -22.01 -45.42 -52.37
C ASN A 2 -23.24 -44.67 -52.91
N THR A 3 -23.34 -43.36 -52.63
CA THR A 3 -23.35 -42.32 -53.68
C THR A 3 -23.08 -40.92 -53.12
N LYS A 4 -22.07 -40.31 -53.72
CA LYS A 4 -21.58 -38.92 -53.71
C LYS A 4 -22.67 -37.85 -53.94
N LYS A 5 -22.44 -36.60 -53.49
CA LYS A 5 -21.97 -35.48 -54.35
C LYS A 5 -21.77 -34.17 -53.57
N HIS A 6 -20.61 -33.55 -53.84
CA HIS A 6 -20.16 -32.23 -53.43
C HIS A 6 -20.99 -31.11 -54.06
N PHE A 7 -21.34 -30.04 -53.34
CA PHE A 7 -21.58 -28.74 -53.97
C PHE A 7 -21.12 -27.55 -53.07
N TRP A 8 -20.08 -26.85 -53.55
CA TRP A 8 -19.81 -25.39 -53.54
C TRP A 8 -19.34 -24.68 -52.26
N ALA A 9 -18.08 -24.24 -52.32
CA ALA A 9 -17.56 -23.10 -51.59
C ALA A 9 -18.07 -21.79 -52.23
N LEU A 10 -18.63 -20.90 -51.41
CA LEU A 10 -18.65 -19.47 -51.68
C LEU A 10 -18.09 -18.75 -50.44
N ALA A 11 -16.91 -18.17 -50.62
CA ALA A 11 -16.34 -17.21 -49.70
C ALA A 11 -17.16 -15.91 -49.80
N LEU A 12 -17.74 -15.48 -48.69
CA LEU A 12 -18.22 -14.12 -48.51
C LEU A 12 -17.42 -13.51 -47.35
N ALA A 13 -16.45 -12.70 -47.73
CA ALA A 13 -15.75 -11.81 -46.83
C ALA A 13 -16.74 -10.77 -46.31
N THR A 14 -17.08 -10.84 -45.03
CA THR A 14 -17.76 -9.76 -44.32
C THR A 14 -16.71 -8.83 -43.69
N PRO A 15 -16.80 -7.51 -43.95
CA PRO A 15 -15.84 -6.53 -43.45
C PRO A 15 -15.85 -6.45 -41.93
N LEU A 16 -14.65 -6.29 -41.37
CA LEU A 16 -14.40 -5.89 -39.99
C LEU A 16 -15.21 -4.63 -39.67
N LEU A 17 -16.25 -4.78 -38.85
CA LEU A 17 -16.83 -3.66 -38.12
C LEU A 17 -15.85 -3.27 -37.01
N LEU A 18 -14.89 -2.41 -37.35
CA LEU A 18 -14.20 -1.59 -36.36
C LEU A 18 -15.26 -0.70 -35.71
N SER A 19 -15.68 -1.07 -34.51
CA SER A 19 -16.52 -0.24 -33.66
C SER A 19 -15.85 -0.07 -32.30
N ALA A 20 -15.59 1.21 -31.98
CA ALA A 20 -15.20 1.79 -30.69
C ALA A 20 -13.86 1.28 -30.11
N CYS A 21 -12.77 2.06 -30.07
CA CYS A 21 -12.59 3.34 -29.37
C CYS A 21 -13.17 3.32 -27.94
N GLY A 22 -12.33 2.92 -27.00
CA GLY A 22 -12.51 3.12 -25.57
C GLY A 22 -11.32 2.50 -24.85
N PRO A 23 -10.34 3.27 -24.35
CA PRO A 23 -9.34 2.73 -23.45
C PRO A 23 -10.06 2.50 -22.12
N SER A 24 -10.71 1.35 -21.98
CA SER A 24 -11.10 0.86 -20.66
C SER A 24 -9.81 0.32 -20.05
N GLY A 25 -9.06 1.26 -19.45
CA GLY A 25 -7.92 0.97 -18.61
C GLY A 25 -8.43 0.32 -17.32
N ASP A 26 -8.87 -0.92 -17.43
CA ASP A 26 -8.89 -1.83 -16.30
C ASP A 26 -7.49 -2.41 -16.23
N ASP A 27 -6.53 -1.58 -15.79
CA ASP A 27 -5.29 -2.14 -15.28
C ASP A 27 -5.70 -3.16 -14.21
N PRO A 28 -5.22 -4.42 -14.29
CA PRO A 28 -5.64 -5.45 -13.35
C PRO A 28 -5.37 -4.93 -11.93
N VAL A 29 -6.44 -4.83 -11.13
CA VAL A 29 -6.34 -4.45 -9.72
C VAL A 29 -5.36 -5.42 -9.06
N ASP A 30 -4.26 -4.90 -8.56
CA ASP A 30 -3.25 -5.70 -7.89
C ASP A 30 -3.84 -6.28 -6.60
N SER A 31 -4.18 -7.57 -6.65
CA SER A 31 -4.77 -8.28 -5.52
C SER A 31 -3.75 -8.83 -4.53
N SER A 32 -2.45 -8.54 -4.72
CA SER A 32 -1.44 -9.01 -3.77
C SER A 32 -1.53 -8.27 -2.44
N PRO A 33 -1.11 -8.88 -1.32
CA PRO A 33 -1.04 -8.20 -0.04
C PRO A 33 -0.29 -6.86 -0.09
N ALA A 34 0.81 -6.81 -0.84
CA ALA A 34 1.63 -5.61 -1.04
C ALA A 34 0.93 -4.50 -1.83
N GLY A 35 0.03 -4.83 -2.76
CA GLY A 35 -0.57 -3.88 -3.70
C GLY A 35 -1.24 -2.69 -3.01
N LYS A 36 -1.91 -2.92 -1.88
CA LYS A 36 -2.60 -1.86 -1.13
C LYS A 36 -1.68 -0.80 -0.52
N TYR A 37 -0.39 -1.07 -0.35
CA TYR A 37 0.58 -0.10 0.20
C TYR A 37 1.30 0.73 -0.87
N VAL A 38 1.21 0.34 -2.15
CA VAL A 38 1.87 1.03 -3.25
C VAL A 38 1.31 2.43 -3.41
N GLY A 39 2.18 3.44 -3.51
CA GLY A 39 1.79 4.84 -3.69
C GLY A 39 2.56 5.79 -2.78
N VAL A 40 2.09 7.03 -2.77
CA VAL A 40 2.59 8.09 -1.89
C VAL A 40 1.60 8.27 -0.75
N TRP A 41 2.12 8.31 0.47
CA TRP A 41 1.33 8.50 1.67
C TRP A 41 1.90 9.59 2.55
N ASP A 42 1.01 10.43 3.07
CA ASP A 42 1.30 11.50 4.00
C ASP A 42 1.14 11.00 5.43
N ILE A 43 2.22 11.05 6.21
CA ILE A 43 2.21 10.80 7.65
C ILE A 43 1.74 12.08 8.34
N PRO A 44 0.67 12.02 9.14
CA PRO A 44 0.11 13.20 9.80
C PRO A 44 1.12 13.80 10.78
N CYS A 45 0.94 15.08 11.09
CA CYS A 45 1.74 15.76 12.09
C CYS A 45 1.57 15.11 13.47
N GLU A 46 2.68 14.74 14.08
CA GLU A 46 2.75 14.22 15.44
C GLU A 46 3.59 15.16 16.32
N ALA A 47 2.98 15.64 17.41
CA ALA A 47 3.65 16.49 18.37
C ALA A 47 4.41 15.65 19.41
N ASP A 48 5.65 16.04 19.67
CA ASP A 48 6.45 15.57 20.81
C ASP A 48 6.88 16.81 21.61
N GLY A 49 6.18 17.06 22.71
CA GLY A 49 6.37 18.25 23.54
C GLY A 49 6.18 19.56 22.76
N SER A 50 7.26 20.32 22.60
CA SER A 50 7.28 21.59 21.85
C SER A 50 7.71 21.43 20.38
N SER A 51 8.03 20.22 19.95
CA SER A 51 8.39 19.89 18.57
C SER A 51 7.33 19.01 17.93
N SER A 52 7.45 18.81 16.62
CA SER A 52 6.59 17.87 15.90
C SER A 52 7.31 17.27 14.70
N ALA A 53 6.86 16.12 14.24
CA ALA A 53 7.31 15.50 13.00
C ALA A 53 6.12 15.23 12.07
N ALA A 54 6.35 15.35 10.78
CA ALA A 54 5.46 14.86 9.73
C ALA A 54 6.32 14.22 8.64
N GLY A 55 5.70 13.44 7.76
CA GLY A 55 6.48 12.76 6.74
C GLY A 55 5.68 12.38 5.52
N GLU A 56 6.41 11.86 4.54
CA GLU A 56 5.86 11.31 3.32
C GLU A 56 6.59 9.99 3.03
N VAL A 57 5.84 8.92 2.84
CA VAL A 57 6.39 7.64 2.42
C VAL A 57 5.94 7.32 1.00
N THR A 58 6.89 6.98 0.13
CA THR A 58 6.64 6.52 -1.23
C THR A 58 7.05 5.07 -1.33
N LEU A 59 6.11 4.19 -1.68
CA LEU A 59 6.30 2.74 -1.73
C LEU A 59 5.97 2.21 -3.12
N ASN A 60 6.84 1.36 -3.64
CA ASN A 60 6.67 0.63 -4.90
C ASN A 60 6.62 -0.87 -4.63
N LYS A 61 5.82 -1.60 -5.41
CA LYS A 61 5.77 -3.05 -5.31
C LYS A 61 7.10 -3.66 -5.74
N SER A 62 7.66 -4.49 -4.86
CA SER A 62 8.86 -5.28 -5.15
C SER A 62 8.50 -6.74 -5.44
N ASN A 63 7.54 -7.29 -4.70
CA ASN A 63 6.89 -8.57 -4.99
C ASN A 63 5.52 -8.63 -4.28
N ASP A 64 4.82 -9.77 -4.32
CA ASP A 64 3.47 -9.90 -3.76
C ASP A 64 3.35 -9.59 -2.26
N ASN A 65 4.43 -9.74 -1.49
CA ASN A 65 4.48 -9.52 -0.04
C ASN A 65 5.52 -8.47 0.37
N LEU A 66 6.06 -7.68 -0.56
CA LEU A 66 7.08 -6.67 -0.28
C LEU A 66 6.84 -5.41 -1.08
N VAL A 67 6.79 -4.29 -0.38
CA VAL A 67 6.95 -2.95 -0.95
C VAL A 67 8.25 -2.31 -0.46
N SER A 68 8.87 -1.49 -1.30
CA SER A 68 10.07 -0.72 -0.92
C SER A 68 10.07 0.65 -1.58
N GLY A 69 10.80 1.58 -0.97
CA GLY A 69 10.94 2.95 -1.45
C GLY A 69 11.62 3.81 -0.40
N THR A 70 11.03 4.96 -0.09
CA THR A 70 11.65 5.96 0.79
C THR A 70 10.63 6.61 1.72
N LEU A 71 11.07 6.93 2.92
CA LEU A 71 10.39 7.83 3.85
C LEU A 71 11.16 9.14 3.90
N THR A 72 10.49 10.27 3.74
CA THR A 72 11.03 11.59 4.07
C THR A 72 10.38 12.11 5.33
N LEU A 73 11.15 12.24 6.41
CA LEU A 73 10.73 12.84 7.68
C LEU A 73 11.12 14.32 7.71
N ARG A 74 10.24 15.13 8.31
CA ARG A 74 10.42 16.57 8.52
C ARG A 74 10.13 16.88 9.98
N VAL A 75 11.10 17.46 10.67
CA VAL A 75 10.97 17.87 12.07
C VAL A 75 10.78 19.37 12.13
N PHE A 76 9.91 19.82 13.03
CA PHE A 76 9.56 21.22 13.23
C PHE A 76 9.80 21.61 14.69
N ALA A 77 10.31 22.83 14.90
CA ALA A 77 10.53 23.40 16.24
C ALA A 77 9.24 24.04 16.84
N ASN A 78 8.09 23.49 16.49
CA ASN A 78 6.76 23.82 16.99
C ASN A 78 5.93 22.53 17.03
N ALA A 79 4.79 22.55 17.71
CA ALA A 79 3.97 21.36 17.92
C ALA A 79 2.93 21.08 16.80
N ASN A 80 2.94 21.83 15.69
CA ASN A 80 1.86 21.78 14.70
C ASN A 80 2.33 21.67 13.25
N CYS A 81 3.59 21.26 13.05
CA CYS A 81 4.21 21.09 11.73
C CYS A 81 4.03 22.29 10.80
N SER A 82 4.06 23.51 11.36
CA SER A 82 3.87 24.74 10.59
C SER A 82 5.21 25.37 10.20
N GLY A 83 5.20 26.06 9.06
CA GLY A 83 6.37 26.77 8.54
C GLY A 83 7.41 25.83 7.91
N ALA A 84 8.67 26.28 7.88
CA ALA A 84 9.77 25.48 7.37
C ALA A 84 10.25 24.47 8.44
N PRO A 85 10.54 23.22 8.07
CA PRO A 85 11.10 22.26 9.01
C PRO A 85 12.51 22.67 9.47
N SER A 86 12.83 22.40 10.74
CA SER A 86 14.16 22.60 11.31
C SER A 86 15.17 21.55 10.82
N SER A 87 14.70 20.37 10.45
CA SER A 87 15.49 19.33 9.80
C SER A 87 14.62 18.47 8.88
N SER A 88 15.24 17.86 7.88
CA SER A 88 14.60 16.90 6.99
C SER A 88 15.58 15.78 6.67
N GLU A 89 15.08 14.55 6.66
CA GLU A 89 15.86 13.36 6.36
C GLU A 89 15.07 12.45 5.43
N THR A 90 15.74 11.81 4.48
CA THR A 90 15.14 10.79 3.62
C THR A 90 15.88 9.47 3.83
N LEU A 91 15.13 8.44 4.19
CA LEU A 91 15.62 7.10 4.51
C LEU A 91 15.00 6.07 3.57
N PRO A 92 15.72 4.97 3.26
CA PRO A 92 15.08 3.83 2.60
C PRO A 92 13.99 3.26 3.53
N ALA A 93 12.88 2.84 2.94
CA ALA A 93 11.74 2.26 3.64
C ALA A 93 11.26 0.98 2.95
N SER A 94 10.79 -0.01 3.71
CA SER A 94 10.11 -1.19 3.17
C SER A 94 9.13 -1.80 4.15
N LEU A 95 8.15 -2.53 3.63
CA LEU A 95 7.23 -3.36 4.41
C LEU A 95 7.26 -4.78 3.85
N THR A 96 7.65 -5.75 4.68
CA THR A 96 7.53 -7.19 4.39
C THR A 96 6.30 -7.74 5.08
N ILE A 97 5.37 -8.33 4.33
CA ILE A 97 4.09 -8.86 4.84
C ILE A 97 4.25 -10.36 5.12
N HIS A 98 4.02 -10.77 6.35
CA HIS A 98 4.19 -12.16 6.82
C HIS A 98 2.89 -12.96 6.86
N GLY A 99 1.75 -12.30 6.65
CA GLY A 99 0.42 -12.87 6.74
C GLY A 99 -0.55 -11.90 7.38
N THR A 100 -1.66 -12.42 7.88
CA THR A 100 -2.71 -11.61 8.51
C THR A 100 -3.00 -12.07 9.93
N GLY A 101 -3.57 -11.16 10.73
CA GLY A 101 -4.08 -11.40 12.08
C GLY A 101 -5.46 -10.75 12.26
N SER A 102 -6.01 -10.86 13.47
CA SER A 102 -7.26 -10.21 13.85
C SER A 102 -7.07 -9.38 15.11
N VAL A 103 -7.37 -8.09 15.03
CA VAL A 103 -7.30 -7.15 16.16
C VAL A 103 -8.55 -6.29 16.14
N SER A 104 -9.26 -6.24 17.28
CA SER A 104 -10.51 -5.45 17.42
C SER A 104 -11.55 -5.72 16.32
N GLY A 105 -11.63 -6.94 15.82
CA GLY A 105 -12.56 -7.34 14.75
C GLY A 105 -12.13 -6.96 13.33
N LYS A 106 -10.93 -6.40 13.16
CA LYS A 106 -10.35 -6.07 11.85
C LYS A 106 -9.27 -7.08 11.46
N THR A 107 -9.23 -7.42 10.17
CA THR A 107 -8.11 -8.18 9.60
C THR A 107 -6.96 -7.24 9.34
N VAL A 108 -5.87 -7.44 10.07
CA VAL A 108 -4.63 -6.65 9.96
C VAL A 108 -3.56 -7.48 9.27
N ASP A 109 -2.61 -6.85 8.59
CA ASP A 109 -1.40 -7.53 8.13
C ASP A 109 -0.37 -7.55 9.25
N LYS A 110 0.32 -8.68 9.41
CA LYS A 110 1.53 -8.75 10.23
C LYS A 110 2.72 -8.38 9.35
N VAL A 111 3.43 -7.30 9.68
CA VAL A 111 4.49 -6.76 8.83
C VAL A 111 5.82 -6.63 9.58
N THR A 112 6.92 -6.71 8.85
CA THR A 112 8.17 -6.07 9.28
C THR A 112 8.34 -4.78 8.50
N ALA A 113 8.28 -3.65 9.21
CA ALA A 113 8.59 -2.35 8.67
C ALA A 113 10.08 -2.07 8.87
N THR A 114 10.77 -1.69 7.80
CA THR A 114 12.17 -1.28 7.84
C THR A 114 12.26 0.20 7.49
N LEU A 115 12.97 0.95 8.32
CA LEU A 115 13.29 2.35 8.09
C LEU A 115 14.79 2.56 8.30
N GLY A 116 15.52 2.97 7.26
CA GLY A 116 16.97 3.05 7.34
C GLY A 116 17.58 1.66 7.58
N ASN A 117 18.24 1.49 8.73
CA ASN A 117 18.82 0.21 9.15
C ASN A 117 18.00 -0.48 10.26
N ASP A 118 16.93 0.15 10.71
CA ASP A 118 16.09 -0.34 11.79
C ASP A 118 14.90 -1.11 11.21
N ALA A 119 14.57 -2.22 11.84
CA ALA A 119 13.45 -3.06 11.44
C ALA A 119 12.62 -3.44 12.66
N GLU A 120 11.30 -3.27 12.54
CA GLU A 120 10.34 -3.51 13.60
C GLU A 120 9.19 -4.38 13.10
N LYS A 121 8.66 -5.23 13.98
CA LYS A 121 7.42 -5.97 13.72
C LYS A 121 6.23 -5.12 14.13
N ASP A 122 5.27 -5.00 13.23
CA ASP A 122 4.07 -4.21 13.46
C ASP A 122 2.82 -4.87 12.84
N ILE A 123 1.65 -4.35 13.14
CA ILE A 123 0.39 -4.69 12.48
C ILE A 123 -0.16 -3.49 11.71
N HIS A 124 -0.43 -3.68 10.42
CA HIS A 124 -0.92 -2.60 9.55
C HIS A 124 -2.32 -2.92 9.04
N TYR A 125 -3.16 -1.90 8.97
CA TYR A 125 -4.51 -1.98 8.43
C TYR A 125 -4.75 -0.87 7.44
N VAL A 126 -5.16 -1.22 6.22
CA VAL A 126 -5.49 -0.24 5.16
C VAL A 126 -6.98 -0.31 4.85
N GLU A 127 -7.66 0.83 4.96
CA GLU A 127 -9.08 1.01 4.63
C GLU A 127 -9.23 2.19 3.68
N GLY A 128 -9.35 1.90 2.39
CA GLY A 128 -9.33 2.92 1.33
C GLY A 128 -8.01 3.68 1.33
N ASP A 129 -8.07 4.99 1.55
CA ASP A 129 -6.92 5.91 1.55
C ASP A 129 -6.33 6.12 2.95
N ARG A 130 -6.69 5.29 3.93
CA ARG A 130 -6.22 5.39 5.31
C ARG A 130 -5.43 4.14 5.69
N TRP A 131 -4.22 4.35 6.18
CA TRP A 131 -3.34 3.33 6.72
C TRP A 131 -3.14 3.57 8.22
N PHE A 132 -3.51 2.56 9.00
CA PHE A 132 -3.48 2.52 10.46
C PHE A 132 -2.44 1.50 10.92
N GLU A 133 -1.83 1.79 12.06
CA GLU A 133 -0.70 1.04 12.62
C GLU A 133 -0.95 0.78 14.11
N SER A 134 -0.08 0.01 14.76
CA SER A 134 -0.18 -0.12 16.22
C SER A 134 0.34 1.15 16.92
N PRO A 135 -0.18 1.47 18.13
CA PRO A 135 0.46 2.46 18.98
C PRO A 135 1.86 2.00 19.40
N GLU A 136 2.78 2.95 19.55
CA GLU A 136 4.12 2.67 20.10
C GLU A 136 4.03 1.97 21.46
N GLY A 137 4.89 0.97 21.68
CA GLY A 137 4.94 0.23 22.94
C GLY A 137 3.75 -0.71 23.17
N SER A 138 2.96 -0.99 22.14
CA SER A 138 1.85 -1.94 22.21
C SER A 138 2.29 -3.32 22.70
N PRO A 139 1.48 -4.02 23.52
CA PRO A 139 1.74 -5.42 23.88
C PRO A 139 1.82 -6.30 22.64
N VAL A 140 2.75 -7.25 22.65
CA VAL A 140 3.00 -8.15 21.51
C VAL A 140 2.52 -9.58 21.77
N ASP A 141 2.20 -10.30 20.69
CA ASP A 141 1.86 -11.72 20.70
C ASP A 141 3.12 -12.61 20.84
N ALA A 142 2.93 -13.94 20.83
CA ALA A 142 4.02 -14.90 20.93
C ALA A 142 4.98 -14.88 19.72
N GLU A 143 4.56 -14.31 18.60
CA GLU A 143 5.37 -14.12 17.40
C GLU A 143 6.09 -12.76 17.40
N GLY A 144 5.80 -11.89 18.37
CA GLY A 144 6.38 -10.56 18.53
C GLY A 144 5.68 -9.46 17.73
N PHE A 145 4.45 -9.68 17.27
CA PHE A 145 3.65 -8.64 16.59
C PHE A 145 2.72 -7.94 17.59
N PRO A 146 2.53 -6.61 17.48
CA PRO A 146 1.58 -5.89 18.31
C PRO A 146 0.16 -6.46 18.24
N THR A 147 -0.57 -6.30 19.34
CA THR A 147 -1.93 -6.85 19.52
C THR A 147 -3.01 -5.76 19.62
N THR A 148 -2.62 -4.50 19.45
CA THR A 148 -3.50 -3.33 19.52
C THR A 148 -3.35 -2.50 18.25
N LEU A 149 -4.47 -2.06 17.69
CA LEU A 149 -4.52 -1.22 16.48
C LEU A 149 -5.05 0.17 16.87
N ASP A 150 -4.37 1.24 16.45
CA ASP A 150 -4.84 2.60 16.64
C ASP A 150 -5.64 3.07 15.41
N MET A 151 -6.94 3.29 15.60
CA MET A 151 -7.83 3.81 14.55
C MET A 151 -8.01 5.33 14.61
N SER A 152 -7.39 6.01 15.59
CA SER A 152 -7.53 7.45 15.79
C SER A 152 -6.65 8.28 14.85
N ARG A 153 -5.53 7.71 14.42
CA ARG A 153 -4.54 8.35 13.54
C ARG A 153 -4.28 7.46 12.32
N ALA A 154 -4.22 8.08 11.14
CA ALA A 154 -3.94 7.37 9.91
C ALA A 154 -2.92 8.14 9.08
N THR A 155 -1.99 7.39 8.50
CA THR A 155 -1.24 7.80 7.31
C THR A 155 -2.20 7.83 6.13
N VAL A 156 -2.20 8.89 5.33
CA VAL A 156 -3.23 9.17 4.31
C VAL A 156 -2.64 9.10 2.91
N ARG A 157 -3.30 8.39 2.00
CA ARG A 157 -2.87 8.34 0.60
C ARG A 157 -3.07 9.71 -0.06
N ARG A 158 -2.08 10.13 -0.85
CA ARG A 158 -2.15 11.36 -1.64
C ARG A 158 -2.88 11.17 -2.97
#